data_AF-A0A376SC21-F1
#
_entry.id   AF-A0A376SC21-F1
#
_cell.length_a   1.000
_cell.length_b   1.000
_cell.length_c   1.000
_cell.angle_alpha   90.00
_cell.angle_beta   90.00
_cell.angle_gamma   90.00
#
_symmetry.space_group_name_H-M   'P 1'
#
loop_
_entity.id
_entity.type
_entity.pdbx_description
1 polymer ?
#
loop_
_entity_poly.entity_id
_entity_poly.type
_entity_poly.pdbx_seq_one_letter_code
_entity_poly.pdbx_strand_id
1 'polypeptide(L)'
;MSTISIIKHRATAAAPDKPLYQGFINGHEPCGQIVAMGQGCRHFKEGDRVLVYSHFWLWFCPNCRRGFPISCTGKGKAAYSWQRDGGHAEYLLAEEKDLILLPDALSYEDGAFISCGVGTAYEGIFARRSFRQR
;
A
#
# COMPACT_ATOMS: atom_id res chain seq x y z
N MET A 1 5.11 -13.88 11.10
CA MET A 1 4.99 -12.54 10.48
C MET A 1 5.88 -12.56 9.25
N SER A 2 5.28 -12.45 8.07
CA SER A 2 6.01 -12.51 6.79
C SER A 2 6.42 -11.09 6.42
N THR A 3 7.66 -10.75 6.73
CA THR A 3 8.23 -9.39 6.64
C THR A 3 8.90 -9.18 5.28
N ILE A 4 8.41 -8.24 4.45
CA ILE A 4 9.05 -7.88 3.17
C ILE A 4 9.69 -6.51 3.30
N SER A 5 10.96 -6.37 2.92
CA SER A 5 11.66 -5.09 2.82
C SER A 5 11.63 -4.58 1.39
N ILE A 6 11.12 -3.37 1.18
CA ILE A 6 11.00 -2.74 -0.14
C ILE A 6 11.95 -1.55 -0.24
N ILE A 7 12.78 -1.48 -1.28
CA ILE A 7 13.59 -0.30 -1.63
C ILE A 7 12.75 0.70 -2.40
N LYS A 8 12.65 1.94 -1.90
CA LYS A 8 12.10 3.06 -2.68
C LYS A 8 13.21 3.78 -3.46
N HIS A 9 13.03 3.94 -4.77
CA HIS A 9 13.86 4.84 -5.57
C HIS A 9 13.41 6.30 -5.32
N ARG A 10 14.37 7.18 -5.07
CA ARG A 10 14.21 8.54 -4.52
C ARG A 10 13.40 9.47 -5.43
N ALA A 11 12.32 10.06 -4.91
CA ALA A 11 11.74 11.31 -5.39
C ALA A 11 11.41 12.25 -4.22
N THR A 12 11.69 13.52 -4.44
CA THR A 12 11.90 14.64 -3.51
C THR A 12 10.65 15.18 -2.81
N ALA A 13 10.75 15.39 -1.49
CA ALA A 13 10.38 16.65 -0.81
C ALA A 13 10.86 16.61 0.65
N ALA A 14 11.57 17.65 1.08
CA ALA A 14 11.89 17.87 2.49
C ALA A 14 10.57 18.09 3.25
N ALA A 15 10.28 17.25 4.25
CA ALA A 15 9.15 17.49 5.14
C ALA A 15 9.62 18.31 6.35
N PRO A 16 8.90 19.40 6.72
CA PRO A 16 9.25 20.23 7.85
C PRO A 16 9.12 19.47 9.18
N ASP A 17 9.81 20.05 10.15
CA ASP A 17 10.13 19.75 11.55
C ASP A 17 9.03 19.24 12.51
N LYS A 18 7.88 18.72 12.05
CA LYS A 18 6.95 17.92 12.88
C LYS A 18 6.22 16.85 12.06
N PRO A 19 6.28 15.54 12.43
CA PRO A 19 5.46 14.53 11.77
C PRO A 19 3.98 14.77 12.10
N LEU A 20 3.14 14.84 11.06
CA LEU A 20 1.69 15.05 11.18
C LEU A 20 0.97 13.84 11.81
N TYR A 21 1.68 12.73 12.07
CA TYR A 21 1.20 11.52 12.75
C TYR A 21 2.24 11.05 13.76
N GLN A 22 1.83 10.82 15.02
CA GLN A 22 2.76 10.58 16.13
C GLN A 22 3.51 9.25 15.97
N GLY A 23 4.83 9.32 15.83
CA GLY A 23 5.75 8.20 16.01
C GLY A 23 5.98 7.27 14.82
N PHE A 24 5.43 7.58 13.64
CA PHE A 24 5.61 6.77 12.42
C PHE A 24 6.25 7.56 11.28
N ILE A 25 6.98 6.87 10.41
CA ILE A 25 7.54 7.43 9.17
C ILE A 25 6.38 7.80 8.22
N ASN A 26 6.48 8.95 7.55
CA ASN A 26 5.45 9.41 6.60
C ASN A 26 5.55 8.71 5.22
N GLY A 27 4.65 9.05 4.28
CA GLY A 27 4.61 8.50 2.92
C GLY A 27 3.66 7.33 2.75
N HIS A 28 2.42 7.59 2.36
CA HIS A 28 1.37 6.57 2.24
C HIS A 28 1.21 6.01 0.82
N GLU A 29 2.10 6.40 -0.10
CA GLU A 29 2.12 5.94 -1.50
C GLU A 29 3.46 5.26 -1.85
N PRO A 30 3.79 4.10 -1.24
CA PRO A 30 5.08 3.46 -1.44
C PRO A 30 5.11 2.67 -2.75
N CYS A 31 6.20 2.79 -3.49
CA CYS A 31 6.50 1.95 -4.64
C CYS A 31 8.00 1.69 -4.71
N GLY A 32 8.39 0.49 -5.13
CA GLY A 32 9.78 0.05 -5.03
C GLY A 32 10.02 -1.39 -5.45
N GLN A 33 11.17 -1.92 -5.05
CA GLN A 33 11.59 -3.28 -5.34
C GLN A 33 11.72 -4.11 -4.08
N ILE A 34 11.31 -5.36 -4.13
CA ILE A 34 11.51 -6.33 -3.05
C ILE A 34 12.99 -6.67 -2.94
N VAL A 35 13.56 -6.51 -1.74
CA VAL A 35 14.97 -6.83 -1.46
C VAL A 35 15.20 -7.89 -0.41
N ALA A 36 14.18 -8.20 0.38
CA ALA A 36 14.22 -9.32 1.31
C ALA A 36 12.81 -9.86 1.50
N MET A 37 12.70 -11.17 1.55
CA MET A 37 11.43 -11.87 1.74
C MET A 37 11.34 -12.53 3.12
N GLY A 38 10.18 -12.37 3.74
CA GLY A 38 9.86 -13.02 5.00
C GLY A 38 9.55 -14.50 4.81
N GLN A 39 9.73 -15.29 5.87
CA GLN A 39 9.35 -16.69 5.85
C GLN A 39 7.85 -16.83 5.55
N GLY A 40 7.52 -17.68 4.57
CA GLY A 40 6.15 -17.99 4.19
C GLY A 40 5.55 -17.09 3.10
N CYS A 41 6.26 -16.08 2.60
CA CYS A 41 5.90 -15.42 1.34
C CYS A 41 6.07 -16.40 0.17
N ARG A 42 5.15 -16.36 -0.80
CA ARG A 42 5.07 -17.34 -1.91
C ARG A 42 4.69 -16.74 -3.26
N HIS A 43 4.13 -15.53 -3.27
CA HIS A 43 3.55 -14.89 -4.46
C HIS A 43 4.51 -13.96 -5.19
N PHE A 44 5.57 -13.52 -4.50
CA PHE A 44 6.59 -12.63 -5.05
C PHE A 44 7.99 -13.20 -4.83
N LYS A 45 8.98 -12.57 -5.45
CA LYS A 45 10.41 -12.86 -5.26
C LYS A 45 11.20 -11.56 -5.09
N GLU A 46 12.39 -11.69 -4.52
CA GLU A 46 13.39 -10.61 -4.52
C GLU A 46 13.67 -10.17 -5.96
N GLY A 47 13.74 -8.86 -6.18
CA GLY A 47 13.81 -8.29 -7.53
C GLY A 47 12.48 -7.80 -8.10
N ASP A 48 11.34 -8.30 -7.61
CA ASP A 48 10.06 -7.87 -8.14
C ASP A 48 9.79 -6.39 -7.84
N ARG A 49 9.30 -5.70 -8.87
CA ARG A 49 8.83 -4.31 -8.78
C ARG A 49 7.40 -4.34 -8.26
N VAL A 50 7.14 -3.59 -7.20
CA VAL A 50 5.84 -3.59 -6.52
C VAL A 50 5.45 -2.18 -6.09
N LEU A 51 4.15 -1.93 -6.12
CA LEU A 51 3.55 -0.85 -5.35
C LEU A 51 2.88 -1.43 -4.11
N VAL A 52 2.84 -0.66 -3.03
CA VAL A 52 2.22 -1.04 -1.76
C VAL A 52 0.87 -0.36 -1.68
N TYR A 53 -0.20 -1.15 -1.59
CA TYR A 53 -1.51 -0.61 -1.30
C TYR A 53 -1.48 0.04 0.08
N SER A 54 -1.85 1.32 0.14
CA SER A 54 -1.69 2.24 1.28
C SER A 54 -2.35 1.79 2.59
N HIS A 55 -3.15 0.73 2.56
CA HIS A 55 -3.93 0.27 3.69
C HIS A 55 -3.84 -1.23 3.91
N PHE A 56 -3.70 -1.60 5.18
CA PHE A 56 -3.72 -2.97 5.66
C PHE A 56 -5.15 -3.38 6.05
N TRP A 57 -5.61 -4.50 5.48
CA TRP A 57 -6.92 -5.09 5.76
C TRP A 57 -6.82 -6.54 6.22
N LEU A 58 -7.83 -7.00 6.97
CA LEU A 58 -7.95 -8.40 7.39
C LEU A 58 -8.33 -9.34 6.23
N TRP A 59 -8.97 -8.84 5.18
CA TRP A 59 -9.47 -9.59 4.01
C TRP A 59 -10.59 -10.62 4.25
N PHE A 60 -10.83 -11.05 5.51
CA PHE A 60 -11.85 -12.07 5.81
C PHE A 60 -13.19 -11.54 6.35
N CYS A 61 -13.28 -10.25 6.71
CA CYS A 61 -14.53 -9.67 7.22
C CYS A 61 -15.60 -9.52 6.11
N PRO A 62 -16.90 -9.38 6.45
CA PRO A 62 -17.96 -9.21 5.45
C PRO A 62 -17.71 -8.08 4.46
N ASN A 63 -17.17 -6.95 4.91
CA ASN A 63 -16.88 -5.81 4.03
C ASN A 63 -15.74 -6.12 3.05
N CYS A 64 -14.66 -6.74 3.52
CA CYS A 64 -13.56 -7.18 2.67
C CYS A 64 -14.04 -8.18 1.61
N ARG A 65 -14.82 -9.20 2.00
CA ARG A 65 -15.33 -10.21 1.06
C ARG A 65 -16.31 -9.65 0.03
N ARG A 66 -16.92 -8.49 0.31
CA ARG A 66 -17.80 -7.76 -0.60
C ARG A 66 -17.05 -6.77 -1.50
N GLY A 67 -15.72 -6.70 -1.43
CA GLY A 67 -14.92 -5.74 -2.19
C GLY A 67 -14.88 -4.34 -1.59
N PHE A 68 -15.24 -4.18 -0.31
CA PHE A 68 -15.14 -2.90 0.43
C PHE A 68 -14.07 -2.98 1.53
N PRO A 69 -12.79 -3.22 1.18
CA PRO A 69 -11.74 -3.36 2.17
C PRO A 69 -11.53 -2.05 2.96
N ILE A 70 -11.82 -0.88 2.38
CA ILE A 70 -11.73 0.41 3.09
C ILE A 70 -12.58 0.46 4.37
N SER A 71 -13.72 -0.24 4.35
CA SER A 71 -14.67 -0.39 5.45
C SER A 71 -14.41 -1.65 6.28
N CYS A 72 -13.21 -2.22 6.22
CA CYS A 72 -12.85 -3.40 7.02
C CYS A 72 -13.12 -3.16 8.51
N THR A 73 -13.86 -4.08 9.13
CA THR A 73 -14.17 -4.10 10.58
C THR A 73 -13.31 -5.09 11.35
N GLY A 74 -12.38 -5.76 10.68
CA GLY A 74 -11.43 -6.66 11.30
C GLY A 74 -10.50 -5.94 12.29
N LYS A 75 -10.14 -6.64 13.38
CA LYS A 75 -9.10 -6.17 14.30
C LYS A 75 -7.75 -6.09 13.55
N GLY A 76 -6.96 -5.06 13.85
CA GLY A 76 -5.65 -4.85 13.23
C GLY A 76 -5.64 -4.01 11.96
N LYS A 77 -6.77 -3.38 11.57
CA LYS A 77 -6.77 -2.35 10.50
C LYS A 77 -5.71 -1.29 10.77
N ALA A 78 -4.84 -1.06 9.80
CA ALA A 78 -3.75 -0.11 9.87
C ALA A 78 -3.52 0.51 8.49
N ALA A 79 -2.93 1.70 8.42
CA ALA A 79 -2.51 2.32 7.18
C ALA A 79 -1.05 2.76 7.30
N TYR A 80 -0.34 2.67 6.18
CA TYR A 80 1.03 3.17 6.06
C TYR A 80 1.01 4.69 6.24
N SER A 81 1.93 5.25 7.04
CA SER A 81 1.95 6.64 7.55
C SER A 81 0.92 7.00 8.61
N TRP A 82 0.22 6.04 9.20
CA TRP A 82 -0.77 6.32 10.25
C TRP A 82 -0.63 5.43 11.48
N GLN A 83 -0.83 4.12 11.32
CA GLN A 83 -0.60 3.11 12.37
C GLN A 83 0.63 2.24 12.07
N ARG A 84 1.30 2.50 10.95
CA ARG A 84 2.50 1.81 10.46
C ARG A 84 3.41 2.84 9.80
N ASP A 85 4.71 2.56 9.80
CA ASP A 85 5.69 3.35 9.05
C ASP A 85 5.34 3.38 7.56
N GLY A 86 5.53 4.54 6.94
CA GLY A 86 5.33 4.79 5.52
C GLY A 86 6.62 4.74 4.70
N GLY A 87 6.49 5.02 3.42
CA GLY A 87 7.55 4.95 2.41
C GLY A 87 8.45 6.18 2.31
N HIS A 88 8.47 7.11 3.26
CA HIS A 88 9.48 8.19 3.33
C HIS A 88 10.77 7.72 4.03
N ALA A 89 11.21 6.50 3.69
CA ALA A 89 12.44 5.88 4.14
C ALA A 89 13.03 5.04 3.01
N GLU A 90 14.30 4.65 3.14
CA GLU A 90 14.98 3.79 2.16
C GLU A 90 14.37 2.40 2.10
N TYR A 91 13.89 1.91 3.25
CA TYR A 91 13.24 0.61 3.38
C TYR A 91 11.88 0.76 4.04
N LEU A 92 10.91 0.01 3.53
CA LEU A 92 9.60 -0.14 4.14
C LEU A 92 9.32 -1.61 4.43
N LEU A 93 8.84 -1.87 5.64
CA LEU A 93 8.28 -3.17 6.02
C LEU A 93 6.83 -3.29 5.57
N ALA A 94 6.61 -4.06 4.50
CA ALA A 94 5.29 -4.37 3.98
C ALA A 94 4.94 -5.85 4.11
N GLU A 95 3.64 -6.16 4.06
CA GLU A 95 3.15 -7.53 4.00
C GLU A 95 2.81 -7.93 2.57
N GLU A 96 3.04 -9.21 2.24
CA GLU A 96 2.82 -9.76 0.89
C GLU A 96 1.44 -9.42 0.31
N LYS A 97 0.40 -9.46 1.15
CA LYS A 97 -0.99 -9.21 0.75
C LYS A 97 -1.31 -7.74 0.45
N ASP A 98 -0.42 -6.83 0.82
CA ASP A 98 -0.56 -5.40 0.55
C ASP A 98 0.21 -5.03 -0.74
N LEU A 99 0.92 -5.98 -1.36
CA LEU A 99 1.73 -5.74 -2.56
C LEU A 99 0.93 -5.98 -3.84
N ILE A 100 1.23 -5.16 -4.84
CA ILE A 100 0.71 -5.29 -6.19
C ILE A 100 1.92 -5.21 -7.14
N LEU A 101 2.04 -6.18 -8.05
CA LEU A 101 3.09 -6.15 -9.07
C LEU A 101 3.00 -4.88 -9.92
N LEU A 102 4.12 -4.21 -10.10
CA LEU A 102 4.27 -3.09 -11.00
C LEU A 102 4.74 -3.59 -12.37
N PRO A 103 3.92 -3.47 -13.43
CA PRO A 103 4.32 -3.85 -14.78
C PRO A 103 5.56 -3.10 -15.26
N ASP A 104 6.40 -3.75 -16.07
CA ASP A 104 7.66 -3.17 -16.56
C ASP A 104 7.47 -1.86 -17.33
N ALA A 105 6.34 -1.71 -18.01
CA ALA A 105 5.98 -0.52 -18.77
C ALA A 105 5.73 0.74 -17.91
N LEU A 106 5.51 0.58 -16.60
CA LEU A 106 5.23 1.69 -15.69
C LEU A 106 6.48 2.10 -14.92
N SER A 107 6.63 3.39 -14.67
CA SER A 107 7.68 3.94 -13.79
C SER A 107 7.33 3.72 -12.31
N TYR A 108 8.30 3.92 -11.42
CA TYR A 108 8.02 3.86 -9.98
C TYR A 108 7.13 5.02 -9.51
N GLU A 109 7.25 6.17 -10.18
CA GLU A 109 6.41 7.35 -9.98
C GLU A 109 4.95 7.06 -10.35
N ASP A 110 4.73 6.36 -11.48
CA ASP A 110 3.39 5.89 -11.87
C ASP A 110 2.83 4.93 -10.81
N GLY A 111 3.65 3.98 -10.35
CA GLY A 111 3.25 3.02 -9.32
C GLY A 111 2.88 3.69 -7.99
N ALA A 112 3.66 4.69 -7.56
CA ALA A 112 3.37 5.48 -6.36
C ALA A 112 2.03 6.22 -6.51
N PHE A 113 1.79 6.91 -7.63
CA PHE A 113 0.53 7.60 -7.88
C PHE A 113 -0.67 6.65 -7.96
N ILE A 114 -0.46 5.44 -8.52
CA ILE A 114 -1.51 4.42 -8.64
C ILE A 114 -1.93 3.87 -7.27
N SER A 115 -0.99 3.77 -6.32
CA SER A 115 -1.20 3.15 -5.00
C SER A 115 -2.25 3.84 -4.11
N CYS A 116 -2.64 5.08 -4.43
CA CYS A 116 -3.68 5.82 -3.72
C CYS A 116 -4.56 6.65 -4.67
N GLY A 117 -3.99 7.68 -5.31
CA GLY A 117 -4.73 8.65 -6.11
C GLY A 117 -5.56 8.02 -7.22
N VAL A 118 -4.93 7.22 -8.09
CA VAL A 118 -5.63 6.57 -9.22
C VAL A 118 -6.62 5.52 -8.71
N GLY A 119 -6.23 4.68 -7.74
CA GLY A 119 -7.12 3.67 -7.17
C GLY A 119 -8.40 4.30 -6.59
N THR A 120 -8.26 5.41 -5.87
CA THR A 120 -9.40 6.16 -5.30
C THR A 120 -10.30 6.71 -6.41
N ALA A 121 -9.73 7.31 -7.44
CA ALA A 121 -10.50 7.82 -8.58
C ALA A 121 -11.22 6.70 -9.34
N TYR A 122 -10.51 5.59 -9.60
CA TYR A 122 -11.06 4.42 -10.29
C TYR A 122 -12.25 3.85 -9.53
N GLU A 123 -12.13 3.64 -8.22
CA GLU A 123 -13.24 3.17 -7.38
C GLU A 123 -14.41 4.17 -7.37
N GLY A 124 -14.11 5.47 -7.33
CA GLY A 124 -15.12 6.53 -7.40
C GLY A 124 -15.98 6.46 -8.66
N ILE A 125 -15.39 6.09 -9.80
CA ILE A 125 -16.06 6.01 -11.11
C ILE A 125 -16.70 4.63 -11.31
N PHE A 126 -15.97 3.55 -11.06
CA PHE A 126 -16.34 2.21 -11.50
C PHE A 126 -17.00 1.36 -10.41
N ALA A 127 -16.58 1.49 -9.14
CA ALA A 127 -17.14 0.69 -8.05
C ALA A 127 -18.55 1.15 -7.65
N ARG A 128 -18.93 2.38 -8.00
CA ARG A 128 -20.29 2.92 -7.81
C ARG A 128 -21.32 2.43 -8.83
N ARG A 129 -21.01 1.49 -9.74
CA ARG A 129 -22.05 0.81 -10.56
C ARG A 129 -23.11 0.05 -9.73
N SER A 130 -22.93 -0.04 -8.41
CA SER A 130 -23.93 -0.55 -7.45
C SER A 130 -24.90 0.52 -6.90
N PHE A 131 -24.70 1.83 -7.17
CA PHE A 131 -25.65 2.91 -6.83
C PHE A 131 -26.76 3.05 -7.89
N ARG A 132 -27.29 1.93 -8.39
CA ARG A 132 -28.64 1.95 -8.93
C ARG A 132 -29.54 2.14 -7.71
N GLN A 133 -29.95 3.40 -7.50
CA GLN A 133 -30.95 3.77 -6.50
C GLN A 133 -32.08 2.74 -6.55
N ARG A 134 -32.24 2.00 -5.45
CA ARG A 134 -33.55 1.44 -5.13
C ARG A 134 -34.32 2.54 -4.42
#